data_AF-A0A918I2P1-F1
#
_entry.id   AF-A0A918I2P1-F1
#
_cell.length_a   1.000
_cell.length_b   1.000
_cell.length_c   1.000
_cell.angle_alpha   90.00
_cell.angle_beta   90.00
_cell.angle_gamma   90.00
#
_symmetry.space_group_name_H-M   'P 1'
#
loop_
_entity.id
_entity.type
_entity.pdbx_description
1 polymer ?
#
loop_
_entity_poly.entity_id
_entity_poly.type
_entity_poly.pdbx_seq_one_letter_code
_entity_poly.pdbx_strand_id
1 'polypeptide(L)' 'MSDRRRTLNGMTGVGRTADELNTAIRALWPAGAEQPTDLDEYQRLLVEWAAASRAERGEQRLAA' A
#
# COMPACT_ATOMS: atom_id res chain seq x y z
N MET A 1 3.28 21.38 17.58
CA MET A 1 3.32 19.97 18.02
C MET A 1 2.43 19.20 17.05
N SER A 2 3.04 18.31 16.28
CA SER A 2 2.42 17.65 15.12
C SER A 2 1.51 16.51 15.57
N ASP A 3 0.20 16.75 15.61
CA ASP A 3 -0.81 15.69 15.71
C ASP A 3 -0.97 15.01 14.35
N ARG A 4 0.01 14.13 14.06
CA ARG A 4 0.07 13.29 12.87
C ARG A 4 -0.56 11.93 13.17
N ARG A 5 -1.39 11.46 12.24
CA ARG A 5 -1.63 10.02 11.91
C ARG A 5 -2.59 9.22 12.80
N ARG A 6 -3.61 9.85 13.40
CA ARG A 6 -4.73 9.13 14.02
C ARG A 6 -6.07 9.64 13.49
N THR A 7 -6.25 9.58 12.18
CA THR A 7 -7.56 9.82 11.57
C THR A 7 -7.77 8.70 10.56
N LEU A 8 -8.74 7.82 10.86
CA LEU A 8 -9.38 6.87 9.93
C LEU A 8 -8.71 5.49 9.74
N ASN A 9 -8.34 4.85 10.84
CA ASN A 9 -8.48 3.40 10.93
C ASN A 9 -9.93 3.09 11.31
N GLY A 10 -10.71 2.43 10.44
CA GLY A 10 -11.92 1.71 10.87
C GLY A 10 -13.24 2.17 10.25
N MET A 11 -13.54 1.67 9.05
CA MET A 11 -14.89 1.28 8.58
C MET A 11 -14.75 0.87 7.11
N THR A 12 -14.03 -0.20 6.77
CA THR A 12 -14.60 -1.56 6.74
C THR A 12 -13.49 -2.57 6.37
N GLY A 13 -13.25 -3.57 7.22
CA GLY A 13 -12.69 -4.90 6.90
C GLY A 13 -11.40 -5.08 6.06
N VAL A 14 -10.35 -5.58 6.73
CA VAL A 14 -9.30 -6.50 6.20
C VAL A 14 -8.15 -5.89 5.35
N GLY A 15 -7.01 -5.59 6.00
CA GLY A 15 -5.70 -5.37 5.34
C GLY A 15 -5.30 -3.90 5.10
N ARG A 16 -4.04 -3.68 4.69
CA ARG A 16 -3.53 -2.35 4.26
C ARG A 16 -4.11 -1.98 2.89
N THR A 17 -4.37 -0.69 2.65
CA THR A 17 -4.85 -0.18 1.36
C THR A 17 -3.77 -0.22 0.27
N ALA A 18 -4.17 -0.16 -1.00
CA ALA A 18 -3.21 -0.12 -2.10
C ALA A 18 -2.32 1.13 -2.06
N ASP A 19 -2.83 2.27 -1.59
CA ASP A 19 -2.03 3.50 -1.47
C ASP A 19 -0.96 3.40 -0.38
N GLU A 20 -1.32 2.86 0.79
CA GLU A 20 -0.38 2.62 1.89
C GLU A 20 0.72 1.65 1.48
N LEU A 21 0.36 0.56 0.78
CA LEU A 21 1.31 -0.42 0.28
C LEU A 21 2.23 0.17 -0.80
N ASN A 22 1.71 0.97 -1.73
CA ASN A 22 2.52 1.67 -2.72
C ASN A 22 3.49 2.68 -2.07
N THR A 23 3.07 3.35 -1.01
CA THR A 23 3.94 4.23 -0.22
C THR A 23 5.08 3.44 0.42
N ALA A 24 4.80 2.27 1.00
CA ALA A 24 5.82 1.39 1.57
C ALA A 24 6.79 0.86 0.50
N ILE A 25 6.28 0.45 -0.67
CA ILE A 25 7.09 -0.01 -1.80
C ILE A 25 8.08 1.07 -2.24
N ARG A 26 7.62 2.31 -2.37
CA ARG A 26 8.47 3.46 -2.76
C ARG A 26 9.52 3.79 -1.71
N ALA A 27 9.23 3.55 -0.43
CA ALA A 27 10.19 3.76 0.65
C ALA A 27 11.39 2.81 0.56
N LEU A 28 11.25 1.65 -0.10
CA LEU A 28 12.36 0.73 -0.37
C LEU A 28 13.25 1.18 -1.54
N TRP A 29 12.88 2.25 -2.26
CA TRP A 29 13.60 2.75 -3.43
C TRP A 29 14.15 4.16 -3.16
N PRO A 30 15.37 4.28 -2.59
CA PRO A 30 16.04 5.56 -2.48
C PRO A 30 16.40 6.09 -3.87
N ALA A 31 16.53 7.42 -3.96
CA ALA A 31 16.83 8.08 -5.24
C ALA A 31 18.14 7.56 -5.85
N GLY A 32 18.10 7.17 -7.12
CA GLY A 32 19.26 6.67 -7.86
C GLY A 32 19.62 5.20 -7.58
N ALA A 33 18.82 4.47 -6.79
CA ALA A 33 19.01 3.04 -6.63
C ALA A 33 18.58 2.27 -7.89
N GLU A 34 19.33 1.24 -8.26
CA GLU A 34 18.96 0.30 -9.33
C GLU A 34 18.10 -0.87 -8.81
N GLN A 35 18.08 -1.09 -7.49
CA GLN A 35 17.38 -2.18 -6.81
C GLN A 35 16.83 -1.70 -5.45
N PRO A 36 15.76 -2.32 -4.92
CA PRO A 36 15.24 -1.98 -3.60
C PRO A 36 16.27 -2.28 -2.50
N THR A 37 16.18 -1.56 -1.39
CA THR A 37 17.04 -1.80 -0.21
C THR A 37 16.78 -3.15 0.46
N ASP A 38 15.58 -3.71 0.26
CA ASP A 38 15.19 -5.04 0.72
C ASP A 38 14.32 -5.69 -0.37
N LEU A 39 14.89 -6.70 -1.05
CA LEU A 39 14.22 -7.38 -2.16
C LEU A 39 13.06 -8.28 -1.69
N ASP A 40 13.21 -8.94 -0.55
CA ASP A 40 12.21 -9.87 -0.03
C ASP A 40 10.98 -9.12 0.51
N GLU A 41 11.20 -8.02 1.23
CA GLU A 41 10.12 -7.12 1.66
C GLU A 41 9.45 -6.48 0.44
N TYR A 42 10.21 -6.03 -0.56
CA TYR A 42 9.66 -5.48 -1.79
C TYR A 42 8.72 -6.46 -2.51
N GLN A 43 9.15 -7.71 -2.66
CA GLN A 43 8.33 -8.74 -3.30
C GLN A 43 7.07 -9.05 -2.49
N ARG A 44 7.16 -9.14 -1.16
CA ARG A 44 5.99 -9.33 -0.29
C ARG A 44 4.99 -8.18 -0.43
N LEU A 45 5.46 -6.94 -0.40
CA LEU A 45 4.61 -5.76 -0.55
C LEU A 45 3.96 -5.67 -1.94
N LEU A 46 4.63 -6.10 -3.01
CA LEU A 46 4.04 -6.14 -4.35
C LEU A 46 2.85 -7.11 -4.44
N VAL A 47 2.94 -8.28 -3.80
CA VAL A 47 1.85 -9.26 -3.77
C VAL A 47 0.65 -8.71 -3.00
N GLU A 48 0.90 -8.12 -1.83
CA GLU A 48 -0.15 -7.47 -1.04
C GLU A 48 -0.80 -6.31 -1.81
N TRP A 49 0.00 -5.47 -2.46
CA TRP A 49 -0.49 -4.33 -3.23
C TRP A 49 -1.38 -4.77 -4.40
N ALA A 50 -0.99 -5.83 -5.11
CA ALA A 50 -1.76 -6.38 -6.21
C ALA A 50 -3.13 -6.91 -5.74
N ALA A 51 -3.19 -7.55 -4.56
CA ALA A 51 -4.43 -8.02 -3.96
C ALA A 51 -5.34 -6.84 -3.56
N ALA A 52 -4.81 -5.86 -2.83
CA ALA A 52 -5.56 -4.67 -2.41
C ALA A 52 -6.09 -3.89 -3.62
N SER A 53 -5.24 -3.64 -4.62
CA SER A 53 -5.63 -2.93 -5.85
C SER A 53 -6.74 -3.64 -6.62
N ARG A 54 -6.78 -4.98 -6.57
CA ARG A 54 -7.85 -5.76 -7.21
C ARG A 54 -9.16 -5.64 -6.44
N ALA A 55 -9.12 -5.67 -5.12
CA ALA A 55 -10.30 -5.49 -4.27
C ALA A 55 -10.92 -4.10 -4.50
N GLU A 56 -10.11 -3.04 -4.42
CA GLU A 56 -10.56 -1.66 -4.62
C GLU A 56 -11.19 -1.43 -6.00
N ARG A 57 -10.60 -1.99 -7.08
CA ARG A 57 -11.21 -1.92 -8.43
C ARG A 57 -12.53 -2.69 -8.51
N GLY A 58 -12.64 -3.81 -7.79
CA GLY A 58 -13.88 -4.58 -7.70
C GLY A 58 -14.99 -3.78 -7.02
N GLU A 59 -14.67 -3.13 -5.91
CA GLU A 59 -15.58 -2.26 -5.15
C GLU A 59 -16.04 -1.06 -6.01
N GLN A 60 -15.11 -0.39 -6.70
CA GLN A 60 -15.43 0.72 -7.60
C GLN A 60 -16.38 0.32 -8.73
N ARG A 61 -16.23 -0.90 -9.27
CA ARG A 61 -17.12 -1.42 -10.31
C ARG A 61 -18.52 -1.75 -9.79
N LEU A 62 -18.63 -2.20 -8.54
CA LEU A 62 -19.94 -2.47 -7.93
C LEU A 62 -20.69 -1.18 -7.59
N ALA A 63 -19.98 -0.07 -7.41
CA ALA A 63 -20.53 1.24 -7.09
C ALA A 63 -20.94 2.08 -8.32
N ALA A 64 -20.70 1.60 -9.55
CA ALA A 64 -20.98 2.29 -10.81
C ALA A 64 -22.17 1.66 -11.56
#